data_AF-A0A1S3M8M8-F1
#
_entry.id   AF-A0A1S3M8M8-F1
#
_cell.length_a   1.000
_cell.length_b   1.000
_cell.length_c   1.000
_cell.angle_alpha   90.00
_cell.angle_beta   90.00
_cell.angle_gamma   90.00
#
_symmetry.space_group_name_H-M   'P 1'
#
loop_
_entity.id
_entity.type
_entity.pdbx_description
1 polymer ?
#
loop_
_entity_poly.entity_id
_entity_poly.type
_entity_poly.pdbx_seq_one_letter_code
_entity_poly.pdbx_strand_id
1 'polypeptide(L)'
;MLVLCVISVFSLLSVGLAAPLSCEDLLRPLETNITNHILGKWISIAESTEVPGGREYAAKEWITGWLQVSPGLQNNTVKELQMFNIGGKCFSMTTEMIMENNTFTSTGPLSFSLTYLNTCPDCLLAHHKLSLVNNYSSLNIFSKRKELTSAELEVFKKQVDCLNLPPAVYTNPQKDSCPDTTQDNSKTLDLSKVMELLGDKIDLQKTLEEIISKLQLESNKAN
;
A
#
# COMPACT_ATOMS: atom_id res chain seq x y z
N MET A 1 44.47 28.25 39.39
CA MET A 1 44.54 27.90 37.95
C MET A 1 44.17 26.43 37.76
N LEU A 2 42.95 26.04 38.14
CA LEU A 2 42.43 24.65 37.98
C LEU A 2 40.91 24.55 38.26
N VAL A 3 40.16 25.66 38.10
CA VAL A 3 38.70 25.70 38.38
C VAL A 3 37.92 26.38 37.22
N LEU A 4 38.57 26.67 36.10
CA LEU A 4 37.96 27.35 34.95
C LEU A 4 37.83 26.46 33.70
N CYS A 5 38.15 25.17 33.79
CA CYS A 5 38.14 24.26 32.63
C CYS A 5 36.96 23.28 32.60
N VAL A 6 35.99 23.39 33.51
CA VAL A 6 34.91 22.36 33.63
C VAL A 6 33.55 22.85 33.12
N ILE A 7 33.41 24.11 32.67
CA ILE A 7 32.09 24.65 32.25
C ILE A 7 31.95 24.78 30.72
N SER A 8 33.00 24.53 29.93
CA SER A 8 33.00 24.89 28.50
C SER A 8 32.72 23.75 27.50
N VAL A 9 32.32 22.54 27.92
CA VAL A 9 32.09 21.42 26.96
C VAL A 9 30.73 20.71 27.10
N PHE A 10 29.84 21.14 28.00
CA PHE A 10 28.54 20.47 28.18
C PHE A 10 27.36 21.09 27.40
N SER A 11 27.63 21.96 26.42
CA SER A 11 26.56 22.72 25.71
C SER A 11 26.33 22.32 24.25
N LEU A 12 26.94 21.23 23.75
CA LEU A 12 26.81 20.81 22.35
C LEU A 12 26.09 19.47 22.14
N LEU A 13 25.23 19.10 23.09
CA LEU A 13 24.10 18.21 22.80
C LEU A 13 22.88 19.06 22.46
N SER A 14 23.03 19.97 21.50
CA SER A 14 21.88 20.40 20.71
C SER A 14 21.46 19.18 19.89
N VAL A 15 20.62 18.33 20.50
CA VAL A 15 19.84 17.34 19.77
C VAL A 15 19.09 18.14 18.73
N GLY A 16 19.60 18.13 17.50
CA GLY A 16 18.89 18.60 16.33
C GLY A 16 17.68 17.69 16.17
N LEU A 17 16.62 17.96 16.91
CA LEU A 17 15.30 17.48 16.56
C LEU A 17 15.02 18.18 15.23
N ALA A 18 15.21 17.45 14.12
CA ALA A 18 14.73 17.91 12.84
C ALA A 18 13.29 18.38 13.05
N ALA A 19 12.97 19.60 12.60
CA ALA A 19 11.61 20.12 12.73
C ALA A 19 10.63 19.05 12.23
N PRO A 20 9.49 18.84 12.91
CA PRO A 20 8.51 17.86 12.45
C PRO A 20 8.17 18.16 11.00
N LEU A 21 8.38 17.16 10.13
CA LEU A 21 8.11 17.28 8.70
C LEU A 21 6.66 17.71 8.48
N SER A 22 6.45 18.66 7.58
CA SER A 22 5.11 19.10 7.22
C SER A 22 4.37 18.00 6.45
N CYS A 23 3.03 18.08 6.37
CA CYS A 23 2.28 17.14 5.53
C CYS A 23 2.65 17.26 4.04
N GLU A 24 3.04 18.45 3.58
CA GLU A 24 3.54 18.64 2.21
C GLU A 24 4.84 17.86 1.97
N ASP A 25 5.76 17.87 2.94
CA ASP A 25 6.99 17.09 2.88
C ASP A 25 6.73 15.59 2.94
N LEU A 26 5.82 15.16 3.83
CA LEU A 26 5.49 13.76 4.06
C LEU A 26 4.74 13.13 2.88
N LEU A 27 4.00 13.93 2.11
CA LEU A 27 3.22 13.48 0.95
C LEU A 27 3.89 13.82 -0.39
N ARG A 28 5.19 14.15 -0.37
CA ARG A 28 5.95 14.40 -1.60
C ARG A 28 6.03 13.11 -2.45
N PRO A 29 5.66 13.15 -3.75
CA PRO A 29 5.83 12.02 -4.65
C PRO A 29 7.29 11.59 -4.82
N LEU A 30 7.52 10.35 -5.27
CA LEU A 30 8.84 9.90 -5.72
C LEU A 30 9.21 10.62 -7.04
N GLU A 31 10.22 11.48 -7.02
CA GLU A 31 10.52 12.38 -8.16
C GLU A 31 11.62 11.86 -9.11
N THR A 32 12.53 10.99 -8.66
CA THR A 32 13.66 10.54 -9.50
C THR A 32 13.67 9.03 -9.71
N ASN A 33 13.79 8.64 -10.98
CA ASN A 33 13.95 7.24 -11.40
C ASN A 33 12.91 6.30 -10.76
N ILE A 34 11.65 6.76 -10.75
CA ILE A 34 10.54 6.09 -10.05
C ILE A 34 10.42 4.63 -10.47
N THR A 35 10.53 4.33 -11.76
CA THR A 35 10.47 2.97 -12.28
C THR A 35 11.51 2.08 -11.60
N ASN A 36 12.79 2.47 -11.56
CA ASN A 36 13.81 1.63 -10.92
C ASN A 36 13.61 1.50 -9.40
N HIS A 37 13.04 2.51 -8.74
CA HIS A 37 12.71 2.42 -7.32
C HIS A 37 11.56 1.45 -7.03
N ILE A 38 10.54 1.38 -7.89
CA ILE A 38 9.37 0.55 -7.64
C ILE A 38 9.53 -0.90 -8.08
N LEU A 39 10.48 -1.18 -8.99
CA LEU A 39 10.68 -2.53 -9.53
C LEU A 39 11.04 -3.57 -8.46
N GLY A 40 10.63 -4.81 -8.74
CA GLY A 40 10.90 -5.98 -7.93
C GLY A 40 9.78 -6.32 -6.96
N LYS A 41 10.10 -7.21 -6.02
CA LYS A 41 9.14 -7.79 -5.08
C LYS A 41 9.10 -7.00 -3.77
N TRP A 42 7.91 -6.86 -3.19
CA TRP A 42 7.63 -6.10 -1.98
C TRP A 42 6.63 -6.84 -1.10
N ILE A 43 6.86 -6.84 0.21
CA ILE A 43 6.01 -7.50 1.21
C ILE A 43 5.04 -6.46 1.76
N SER A 44 3.74 -6.78 1.82
CA SER A 44 2.74 -5.88 2.40
C SER A 44 2.90 -5.79 3.91
N ILE A 45 2.98 -4.56 4.44
CA ILE A 45 3.20 -4.30 5.88
C ILE A 45 1.95 -3.72 6.54
N ALA A 46 1.30 -2.74 5.90
CA ALA A 46 0.08 -2.13 6.43
C ALA A 46 -0.73 -1.44 5.35
N GLU A 47 -2.03 -1.29 5.63
CA GLU A 47 -3.00 -0.61 4.79
C GLU A 47 -3.84 0.35 5.64
N SER A 48 -4.10 1.54 5.13
CA SER A 48 -5.24 2.36 5.55
C SER A 48 -6.16 2.58 4.36
N THR A 49 -7.46 2.42 4.54
CA THR A 49 -8.43 2.47 3.43
C THR A 49 -9.77 3.07 3.88
N GLU A 50 -10.35 3.89 3.00
CA GLU A 50 -11.72 4.41 3.14
C GLU A 50 -12.78 3.42 2.65
N VAL A 51 -12.40 2.33 1.99
CA VAL A 51 -13.33 1.32 1.51
C VAL A 51 -14.08 0.72 2.72
N PRO A 52 -15.41 0.89 2.83
CA PRO A 52 -16.18 0.41 3.96
C PRO A 52 -16.00 -1.08 4.22
N GLY A 53 -15.79 -1.46 5.47
CA GLY A 53 -15.55 -2.86 5.87
C GLY A 53 -14.20 -3.43 5.45
N GLY A 54 -13.40 -2.71 4.64
CA GLY A 54 -12.08 -3.17 4.19
C GLY A 54 -11.11 -3.38 5.35
N ARG A 55 -11.16 -2.51 6.36
CA ARG A 55 -10.29 -2.59 7.55
C ARG A 55 -10.66 -3.77 8.44
N GLU A 56 -11.94 -3.93 8.73
CA GLU A 56 -12.47 -5.02 9.55
C GLU A 56 -12.20 -6.37 8.89
N TYR A 57 -12.39 -6.44 7.57
CA TYR A 57 -12.07 -7.61 6.78
C TYR A 57 -10.57 -7.91 6.78
N ALA A 58 -9.71 -6.91 6.51
CA ALA A 58 -8.27 -7.07 6.52
C ALA A 58 -7.73 -7.55 7.88
N ALA A 59 -8.25 -6.97 8.97
CA ALA A 59 -7.87 -7.33 10.33
C ALA A 59 -8.35 -8.75 10.70
N LYS A 60 -9.54 -9.15 10.26
CA LYS A 60 -10.15 -10.44 10.58
C LYS A 60 -9.56 -11.60 9.78
N GLU A 61 -9.32 -11.40 8.49
CA GLU A 61 -8.89 -12.47 7.57
C GLU A 61 -7.38 -12.68 7.53
N TRP A 62 -6.63 -11.92 8.35
CA TRP A 62 -5.18 -11.96 8.44
C TRP A 62 -4.54 -11.83 7.07
N ILE A 63 -4.94 -10.80 6.33
CA ILE A 63 -4.47 -10.60 4.96
C ILE A 63 -2.95 -10.43 5.00
N THR A 64 -2.26 -11.39 4.42
CA THR A 64 -0.82 -11.31 4.16
C THR A 64 -0.60 -11.35 2.67
N GLY A 65 0.44 -10.71 2.19
CA GLY A 65 0.64 -10.63 0.77
C GLY A 65 1.97 -10.01 0.37
N TRP A 66 2.24 -10.13 -0.91
CA TRP A 66 3.35 -9.48 -1.56
C TRP A 66 2.88 -8.98 -2.92
N LEU A 67 3.55 -7.96 -3.43
CA LEU A 67 3.41 -7.54 -4.82
C LEU A 67 4.76 -7.64 -5.53
N GLN A 68 4.71 -7.76 -6.84
CA GLN A 68 5.87 -7.70 -7.70
C GLN A 68 5.60 -6.75 -8.86
N VAL A 69 6.43 -5.71 -8.96
CA VAL A 69 6.39 -4.76 -10.07
C VAL A 69 7.47 -5.14 -11.07
N SER A 70 7.09 -5.24 -12.33
CA SER A 70 7.97 -5.52 -13.47
C SER A 70 7.74 -4.48 -14.57
N PRO A 71 8.73 -4.26 -15.46
CA PRO A 71 8.50 -3.44 -16.66
C PRO A 71 7.34 -4.00 -17.48
N GLY A 72 6.51 -3.12 -18.03
CA GLY A 72 5.48 -3.50 -18.99
C GLY A 72 6.06 -3.67 -20.39
N LEU A 73 5.19 -3.91 -21.37
CA LEU A 73 5.61 -4.08 -22.77
C LEU A 73 6.06 -2.76 -23.42
N GLN A 74 5.50 -1.64 -22.97
CA GLN A 74 5.82 -0.30 -23.44
C GLN A 74 6.67 0.46 -22.41
N ASN A 75 7.50 1.40 -22.86
CA ASN A 75 8.46 2.10 -21.99
C ASN A 75 7.80 2.87 -20.83
N ASN A 76 6.56 3.32 -20.97
CA ASN A 76 5.78 4.03 -19.95
C ASN A 76 4.80 3.13 -19.20
N THR A 77 4.92 1.80 -19.34
CA THR A 77 4.03 0.85 -18.69
C THR A 77 4.76 0.02 -17.65
N VAL A 78 4.05 -0.34 -16.59
CA VAL A 78 4.50 -1.30 -15.59
C VAL A 78 3.42 -2.35 -15.41
N LYS A 79 3.87 -3.56 -15.09
CA LYS A 79 3.01 -4.68 -14.72
C LYS A 79 3.19 -4.97 -13.25
N GLU A 80 2.09 -5.02 -12.52
CA GLU A 80 2.04 -5.38 -11.12
C GLU A 80 1.35 -6.74 -10.98
N LEU A 81 1.98 -7.64 -10.22
CA LEU A 81 1.39 -8.88 -9.75
C LEU A 81 1.24 -8.80 -8.24
N GLN A 82 0.02 -8.75 -7.75
CA GLN A 82 -0.31 -8.85 -6.33
C GLN A 82 -0.67 -10.29 -5.98
N MET A 83 -0.21 -10.72 -4.81
CA MET A 83 -0.53 -12.00 -4.21
C MET A 83 -1.02 -11.77 -2.80
N PHE A 84 -2.20 -12.30 -2.47
CA PHE A 84 -2.77 -12.18 -1.14
C PHE A 84 -3.33 -13.50 -0.65
N ASN A 85 -3.07 -13.77 0.62
CA ASN A 85 -3.66 -14.85 1.38
C ASN A 85 -4.83 -14.29 2.17
N ILE A 86 -6.02 -14.83 1.93
CA ILE A 86 -7.23 -14.50 2.68
C ILE A 86 -7.78 -15.82 3.23
N GLY A 87 -7.85 -15.94 4.56
CA GLY A 87 -8.41 -17.13 5.20
C GLY A 87 -7.73 -18.46 4.81
N GLY A 88 -6.43 -18.42 4.52
CA GLY A 88 -5.63 -19.59 4.10
C GLY A 88 -5.72 -19.93 2.61
N LYS A 89 -6.41 -19.13 1.80
CA LYS A 89 -6.52 -19.28 0.35
C LYS A 89 -5.74 -18.19 -0.37
N CYS A 90 -5.06 -18.60 -1.44
CA CYS A 90 -4.24 -17.70 -2.24
C CYS A 90 -4.98 -17.19 -3.46
N PHE A 91 -4.86 -15.89 -3.67
CA PHE A 91 -5.44 -15.16 -4.76
C PHE A 91 -4.38 -14.29 -5.40
N SER A 92 -4.46 -14.15 -6.72
CA SER A 92 -3.55 -13.30 -7.49
C SER A 92 -4.33 -12.26 -8.26
N MET A 93 -3.76 -11.07 -8.38
CA MET A 93 -4.26 -10.03 -9.26
C MET A 93 -3.10 -9.47 -10.06
N THR A 94 -3.21 -9.53 -11.38
CA THR A 94 -2.29 -8.89 -12.32
C THR A 94 -2.93 -7.64 -12.89
N THR A 95 -2.20 -6.52 -12.84
CA THR A 95 -2.65 -5.26 -13.39
C THR A 95 -1.55 -4.63 -14.23
N GLU A 96 -1.91 -4.14 -15.41
CA GLU A 96 -1.04 -3.27 -16.20
C GLU A 96 -1.41 -1.81 -15.92
N MET A 97 -0.40 -0.98 -15.74
CA MET A 97 -0.55 0.44 -15.44
C MET A 97 0.28 1.28 -16.39
N ILE A 98 -0.27 2.40 -16.82
CA ILE A 98 0.40 3.42 -17.61
C ILE A 98 0.88 4.51 -16.67
N MET A 99 2.13 4.93 -16.82
CA MET A 99 2.73 6.01 -16.05
C MET A 99 2.70 7.32 -16.84
N GLU A 100 2.05 8.33 -16.27
CA GLU A 100 2.02 9.71 -16.78
C GLU A 100 2.22 10.67 -15.62
N ASN A 101 3.20 11.58 -15.72
CA ASN A 101 3.47 12.61 -14.70
C ASN A 101 3.54 12.06 -13.26
N ASN A 102 4.32 10.99 -13.04
CA ASN A 102 4.46 10.28 -11.76
C ASN A 102 3.17 9.66 -11.18
N THR A 103 2.11 9.59 -11.99
CA THR A 103 0.86 8.90 -11.66
C THR A 103 0.74 7.65 -12.51
N PHE A 104 0.44 6.53 -11.87
CA PHE A 104 0.15 5.26 -12.50
C PHE A 104 -1.35 5.11 -12.60
N THR A 105 -1.87 4.79 -13.78
CA THR A 105 -3.30 4.58 -13.99
C THR A 105 -3.55 3.22 -14.59
N SER A 106 -4.62 2.56 -14.13
CA SER A 106 -5.16 1.38 -14.79
C SER A 106 -6.56 1.69 -15.32
N THR A 107 -6.79 1.38 -16.59
CA THR A 107 -8.09 1.55 -17.26
C THR A 107 -8.83 0.22 -17.43
N GLY A 108 -8.40 -0.83 -16.72
CA GLY A 108 -9.04 -2.14 -16.73
C GLY A 108 -10.43 -2.14 -16.07
N PRO A 109 -11.03 -3.33 -15.89
CA PRO A 109 -12.35 -3.47 -15.29
C PRO A 109 -12.45 -2.88 -13.88
N LEU A 110 -11.33 -2.81 -13.14
CA LEU A 110 -11.17 -1.96 -11.96
C LEU A 110 -10.27 -0.77 -12.30
N SER A 111 -10.86 0.40 -12.56
CA SER A 111 -10.09 1.61 -12.85
C SER A 111 -9.66 2.32 -11.56
N PHE A 112 -8.38 2.68 -11.51
CA PHE A 112 -7.79 3.39 -10.38
C PHE A 112 -6.60 4.23 -10.83
N SER A 113 -6.21 5.14 -9.95
CA SER A 113 -4.94 5.87 -10.04
C SER A 113 -4.10 5.61 -8.80
N LEU A 114 -2.79 5.68 -8.97
CA LEU A 114 -1.80 5.40 -7.95
C LEU A 114 -0.64 6.39 -8.05
N THR A 115 -0.23 6.94 -6.92
CA THR A 115 0.99 7.74 -6.81
C THR A 115 1.88 7.14 -5.73
N TYR A 116 3.17 7.00 -6.02
CA TYR A 116 4.14 6.56 -5.01
C TYR A 116 4.74 7.76 -4.28
N LEU A 117 4.77 7.67 -2.95
CA LEU A 117 5.20 8.75 -2.06
C LEU A 117 6.55 8.41 -1.42
N ASN A 118 7.31 9.44 -1.04
CA ASN A 118 8.56 9.25 -0.29
C ASN A 118 8.29 8.67 1.10
N THR A 119 9.12 7.74 1.54
CA THR A 119 9.05 7.13 2.89
C THR A 119 10.44 6.56 3.27
N CYS A 120 10.52 5.38 3.90
CA CYS A 120 11.78 4.69 4.14
C CYS A 120 12.48 4.19 2.86
N PRO A 121 13.84 4.06 2.87
CA PRO A 121 14.63 3.76 1.66
C PRO A 121 14.35 2.40 1.00
N ASP A 122 13.93 1.41 1.78
CA ASP A 122 13.62 0.05 1.32
C ASP A 122 12.12 -0.26 1.50
N CYS A 123 11.31 0.77 1.36
CA CYS A 123 9.86 0.74 1.44
C CYS A 123 9.23 1.30 0.16
N LEU A 124 8.01 0.86 -0.10
CA LEU A 124 7.18 1.37 -1.18
C LEU A 124 5.88 1.87 -0.56
N LEU A 125 5.58 3.15 -0.70
CA LEU A 125 4.35 3.75 -0.19
C LEU A 125 3.46 4.14 -1.36
N ALA A 126 2.32 3.50 -1.45
CA ALA A 126 1.41 3.58 -2.59
C ALA A 126 0.10 4.23 -2.15
N HIS A 127 -0.19 5.42 -2.70
CA HIS A 127 -1.45 6.14 -2.49
C HIS A 127 -2.39 5.85 -3.65
N HIS A 128 -3.42 5.05 -3.41
CA HIS A 128 -4.42 4.68 -4.40
C HIS A 128 -5.67 5.56 -4.29
N LYS A 129 -6.30 5.78 -5.44
CA LYS A 129 -7.66 6.31 -5.57
C LYS A 129 -8.45 5.43 -6.52
N LEU A 130 -9.50 4.81 -6.00
CA LEU A 130 -10.38 3.93 -6.77
C LEU A 130 -11.44 4.76 -7.50
N SER A 131 -11.34 4.85 -8.82
CA SER A 131 -12.18 5.77 -9.61
C SER A 131 -13.62 5.28 -9.81
N LEU A 132 -13.86 3.98 -9.64
CA LEU A 132 -15.16 3.36 -9.95
C LEU A 132 -16.27 3.67 -8.95
N VAL A 133 -15.94 3.78 -7.66
CA VAL A 133 -16.96 3.95 -6.61
C VAL A 133 -16.45 4.95 -5.57
N ASN A 134 -17.14 6.08 -5.44
CA ASN A 134 -16.94 7.12 -4.41
C ASN A 134 -15.52 7.71 -4.31
N ASN A 135 -14.62 7.44 -5.28
CA ASN A 135 -13.23 7.90 -5.26
C ASN A 135 -12.49 7.53 -3.97
N TYR A 136 -12.79 6.35 -3.41
CA TYR A 136 -12.16 5.91 -2.16
C TYR A 136 -10.65 5.91 -2.25
N SER A 137 -10.02 6.42 -1.20
CA SER A 137 -8.58 6.47 -1.09
C SER A 137 -8.05 5.39 -0.15
N SER A 138 -6.88 4.85 -0.49
CA SER A 138 -6.11 3.98 0.39
C SER A 138 -4.62 4.29 0.33
N LEU A 139 -3.94 4.03 1.43
CA LEU A 139 -2.50 4.17 1.57
C LEU A 139 -1.93 2.83 2.03
N ASN A 140 -1.10 2.23 1.18
CA ASN A 140 -0.48 0.94 1.41
C ASN A 140 1.02 1.10 1.53
N ILE A 141 1.61 0.54 2.60
CA ILE A 141 3.06 0.48 2.77
C ILE A 141 3.55 -0.96 2.61
N PHE A 142 4.56 -1.11 1.76
CA PHE A 142 5.27 -2.35 1.51
C PHE A 142 6.76 -2.20 1.84
N SER A 143 7.45 -3.31 2.05
CA SER A 143 8.89 -3.31 2.36
C SER A 143 9.62 -4.48 1.73
N LYS A 144 10.94 -4.33 1.54
CA LYS A 144 11.84 -5.46 1.27
C LYS A 144 12.05 -6.34 2.51
N ARG A 145 11.79 -5.79 3.70
CA ARG A 145 11.86 -6.49 5.00
C ARG A 145 10.48 -7.00 5.41
N LYS A 146 10.46 -7.96 6.33
CA LYS A 146 9.23 -8.45 6.96
C LYS A 146 8.69 -7.51 8.03
N GLU A 147 9.54 -6.63 8.56
CA GLU A 147 9.21 -5.73 9.66
C GLU A 147 9.88 -4.38 9.47
N LEU A 148 9.16 -3.33 9.85
CA LEU A 148 9.65 -1.97 9.90
C LEU A 148 9.97 -1.59 11.35
N THR A 149 10.89 -0.65 11.51
CA THR A 149 11.21 -0.09 12.83
C THR A 149 10.05 0.78 13.33
N SER A 150 9.97 1.00 14.65
CA SER A 150 8.95 1.89 15.22
C SER A 150 8.99 3.30 14.64
N ALA A 151 10.19 3.82 14.33
CA ALA A 151 10.34 5.13 13.71
C ALA A 151 9.72 5.21 12.30
N GLU A 152 9.91 4.16 11.49
CA GLU A 152 9.34 4.07 10.14
C GLU A 152 7.81 3.94 10.19
N LEU A 153 7.29 3.16 11.14
CA LEU A 153 5.84 3.02 11.35
C LEU A 153 5.21 4.34 11.83
N GLU A 154 5.90 5.12 12.66
CA GLU A 154 5.42 6.44 13.07
C GLU A 154 5.42 7.46 11.91
N VAL A 155 6.36 7.37 10.97
CA VAL A 155 6.32 8.17 9.73
C VAL A 155 5.10 7.79 8.89
N PHE A 156 4.87 6.49 8.68
CA PHE A 156 3.69 6.00 7.96
C PHE A 156 2.38 6.46 8.61
N LYS A 157 2.28 6.39 9.94
CA LYS A 157 1.13 6.87 10.69
C LYS A 157 0.86 8.36 10.44
N LYS A 158 1.90 9.20 10.46
CA LYS A 158 1.75 10.63 10.13
C LYS A 158 1.30 10.84 8.69
N GLN A 159 1.72 10.00 7.74
CA GLN A 159 1.27 10.07 6.35
C GLN A 159 -0.22 9.72 6.22
N VAL A 160 -0.68 8.71 6.96
CA VAL A 160 -2.11 8.37 7.10
C VAL A 160 -2.89 9.56 7.66
N ASP A 161 -2.41 10.18 8.75
CA ASP A 161 -3.04 11.33 9.39
C ASP A 161 -3.10 12.54 8.45
N CYS A 162 -2.03 12.83 7.70
CA CYS A 162 -1.97 13.93 6.73
C CYS A 162 -2.99 13.78 5.59
N LEU A 163 -3.34 12.54 5.23
CA LEU A 163 -4.38 12.24 4.23
C LEU A 163 -5.79 12.17 4.84
N ASN A 164 -5.93 12.34 6.16
CA ASN A 164 -7.18 12.14 6.91
C ASN A 164 -7.79 10.74 6.71
N LEU A 165 -6.93 9.73 6.46
CA LEU A 165 -7.39 8.36 6.29
C LEU A 165 -7.67 7.71 7.66
N PRO A 166 -8.51 6.66 7.71
CA PRO A 166 -8.73 5.91 8.94
C PRO A 166 -7.45 5.28 9.50
N PRO A 167 -7.43 4.81 10.76
CA PRO A 167 -6.23 4.16 11.30
C PRO A 167 -5.81 2.93 10.50
N ALA A 168 -4.51 2.75 10.25
CA ALA A 168 -4.03 1.62 9.48
C ALA A 168 -4.26 0.26 10.18
N VAL A 169 -4.41 -0.78 9.37
CA VAL A 169 -4.37 -2.18 9.76
C VAL A 169 -3.02 -2.74 9.37
N TYR A 170 -2.35 -3.42 10.31
CA TYR A 170 -1.04 -4.01 10.09
C TYR A 170 -1.20 -5.48 9.70
N THR A 171 -0.48 -5.90 8.67
CA THR A 171 -0.42 -7.30 8.26
C THR A 171 0.47 -8.08 9.23
N ASN A 172 0.50 -9.41 9.10
CA ASN A 172 1.48 -10.26 9.78
C ASN A 172 2.37 -10.99 8.77
N PRO A 173 3.44 -10.35 8.25
CA PRO A 173 4.31 -10.94 7.23
C PRO A 173 5.06 -12.21 7.66
N GLN A 174 5.06 -12.54 8.96
CA GLN A 174 5.65 -13.77 9.46
C GLN A 174 4.76 -15.01 9.26
N LYS A 175 3.48 -14.80 8.93
CA LYS A 175 2.47 -15.86 8.82
C LYS A 175 2.27 -16.32 7.38
N ASP A 176 2.06 -17.63 7.20
CA ASP A 176 1.60 -18.36 6.00
C ASP A 176 1.48 -17.53 4.71
N SER A 177 2.60 -17.20 4.07
CA SER A 177 2.60 -16.46 2.82
C SER A 177 2.25 -17.36 1.64
N CYS A 178 1.47 -16.84 0.69
CA CYS A 178 1.24 -17.52 -0.58
C CYS A 178 2.55 -17.87 -1.31
N PRO A 179 2.59 -19.00 -2.03
CA PRO A 179 3.79 -19.45 -2.72
C PRO A 179 4.23 -18.43 -3.77
N ASP A 180 5.53 -18.43 -4.03
CA ASP A 180 6.08 -17.66 -5.14
C ASP A 180 5.61 -18.26 -6.47
N THR A 181 5.51 -17.43 -7.51
CA THR A 181 5.08 -17.84 -8.85
C THR A 181 5.91 -18.95 -9.48
N THR A 182 7.06 -19.28 -8.92
CA THR A 182 7.93 -20.40 -9.30
C THR A 182 7.49 -21.76 -8.74
N GLN A 183 6.50 -21.80 -7.84
CA GLN A 183 5.92 -23.03 -7.28
C GLN A 183 4.50 -23.27 -7.81
N ASP A 184 4.05 -24.53 -7.75
CA ASP A 184 2.77 -25.01 -8.30
C ASP A 184 1.59 -24.06 -8.00
N ASN A 185 1.19 -23.33 -9.05
CA ASN A 185 0.20 -22.27 -9.02
C ASN A 185 -1.24 -22.80 -9.18
N SER A 186 -1.44 -24.12 -9.27
CA SER A 186 -2.74 -24.76 -9.49
C SER A 186 -3.78 -24.46 -8.39
N LYS A 187 -3.34 -23.97 -7.23
CA LYS A 187 -4.20 -23.60 -6.09
C LYS A 187 -4.45 -22.10 -5.94
N THR A 188 -3.89 -21.26 -6.82
CA THR A 188 -4.07 -19.80 -6.76
C THR A 188 -5.22 -19.39 -7.66
N LEU A 189 -6.20 -18.65 -7.12
CA LEU A 189 -7.28 -18.10 -7.93
C LEU A 189 -6.86 -16.77 -8.55
N ASP A 190 -6.87 -16.71 -9.87
CA ASP A 190 -6.53 -15.51 -10.65
C ASP A 190 -7.75 -14.58 -10.77
N LEU A 191 -7.80 -13.54 -9.93
CA LEU A 191 -8.89 -12.58 -9.90
C LEU A 191 -8.93 -11.69 -11.14
N SER A 192 -7.79 -11.44 -11.80
CA SER A 192 -7.78 -10.65 -13.04
C SER A 192 -8.59 -11.33 -14.13
N LYS A 193 -8.39 -12.64 -14.31
CA LYS A 193 -9.20 -13.44 -15.25
C LYS A 193 -10.67 -13.46 -14.87
N VAL A 194 -10.98 -13.59 -13.58
CA VAL A 194 -12.37 -13.55 -13.11
C VAL A 194 -13.01 -12.21 -13.46
N MET A 195 -12.31 -11.10 -13.20
CA MET A 195 -12.80 -9.77 -13.52
C MET A 195 -12.93 -9.51 -15.02
N GLU A 196 -11.98 -9.98 -15.85
CA GLU A 196 -12.09 -9.91 -17.31
C GLU A 196 -13.32 -10.68 -17.81
N LEU A 197 -13.55 -11.89 -17.31
CA LEU A 197 -14.71 -12.71 -17.68
C LEU A 197 -16.05 -12.13 -17.24
N LEU A 198 -16.05 -11.40 -16.12
CA LEU A 198 -17.24 -10.79 -15.54
C LEU A 198 -17.52 -9.39 -16.09
N GLY A 199 -16.50 -8.62 -16.47
CA GLY A 199 -16.65 -7.24 -16.95
C GLY A 199 -17.57 -7.11 -18.16
N ASP A 200 -17.59 -8.10 -19.04
CA ASP A 200 -18.50 -8.13 -20.20
C ASP A 200 -19.92 -8.60 -19.86
N LYS A 201 -20.12 -9.17 -18.66
CA LYS A 201 -21.36 -9.87 -18.26
C LYS A 201 -22.13 -9.18 -17.15
N ILE A 202 -21.46 -8.36 -16.34
CA ILE A 202 -22.05 -7.66 -15.20
C ILE A 202 -21.62 -6.20 -15.19
N ASP A 203 -22.52 -5.35 -14.69
CA ASP A 203 -22.16 -3.98 -14.32
C ASP A 203 -21.27 -4.02 -13.07
N LEU A 204 -19.96 -3.95 -13.28
CA LEU A 204 -18.97 -4.04 -12.21
C LEU A 204 -19.09 -2.89 -11.22
N GLN A 205 -19.40 -1.67 -11.69
CA GLN A 205 -19.59 -0.53 -10.81
C GLN A 205 -20.76 -0.79 -9.86
N LYS A 206 -21.93 -1.14 -10.42
CA LYS A 206 -23.10 -1.45 -9.61
C LYS A 206 -22.85 -2.61 -8.65
N THR A 207 -22.15 -3.65 -9.10
CA THR A 207 -21.82 -4.80 -8.27
C THR A 207 -20.90 -4.41 -7.09
N LEU A 208 -19.90 -3.57 -7.34
CA LEU A 208 -19.02 -3.06 -6.29
C LEU A 208 -19.76 -2.18 -5.29
N GLU A 209 -20.65 -1.30 -5.78
CA GLU A 209 -21.51 -0.48 -4.92
C GLU A 209 -22.39 -1.34 -4.00
N GLU A 210 -22.98 -2.41 -4.52
CA GLU A 210 -23.77 -3.37 -3.74
C GLU A 210 -22.93 -4.11 -2.68
N ILE A 211 -21.71 -4.53 -3.03
CA ILE A 211 -20.79 -5.18 -2.10
C ILE A 211 -20.37 -4.21 -0.99
N ILE A 212 -19.98 -2.98 -1.36
CA ILE A 212 -19.57 -1.94 -0.42
C ILE A 212 -20.70 -1.59 0.55
N SER A 213 -21.92 -1.46 0.04
CA SER A 213 -23.12 -1.21 0.87
C SER A 213 -23.33 -2.33 1.90
N LYS A 214 -23.16 -3.61 1.51
CA LYS A 214 -23.24 -4.74 2.43
C LYS A 214 -22.14 -4.74 3.49
N LEU A 215 -20.89 -4.48 3.07
CA LEU A 215 -19.75 -4.40 4.00
C LEU A 215 -19.94 -3.28 5.03
N GLN A 216 -20.48 -2.14 4.60
CA GLN A 216 -20.80 -1.02 5.50
C GLN A 216 -21.89 -1.41 6.51
N LEU A 217 -22.92 -2.14 6.09
CA LEU A 217 -23.96 -2.64 7.00
C LEU A 217 -23.41 -3.65 8.02
N GLU A 218 -22.42 -4.47 7.64
CA GLU A 218 -21.78 -5.42 8.55
C GLU A 218 -20.86 -4.73 9.56
N SER A 219 -20.04 -3.76 9.12
CA SER A 219 -19.21 -2.94 10.02
C SER A 219 -20.07 -2.20 11.06
N ASN A 220 -21.21 -1.64 10.63
CA ASN A 220 -22.14 -0.95 11.54
C ASN A 220 -22.81 -1.86 12.58
N LYS A 221 -22.86 -3.18 12.37
CA LYS A 221 -23.40 -4.15 13.35
C LYS A 221 -22.35 -4.63 14.35
N ALA A 222 -21.06 -4.46 14.03
CA ALA A 222 -19.94 -4.91 14.86
C ALA A 222 -19.50 -3.85 15.89
N ASN A 223 -19.94 -2.60 15.72
CA ASN A 223 -19.79 -1.49 16.68
C ASN A 223 -21.04 -1.34 17.56
#